data_AF-A0A258KT94-F1
#
_entry.id   AF-A0A258KT94-F1
#
_cell.length_a   1.000
_cell.length_b   1.000
_cell.length_c   1.000
_cell.angle_alpha   90.00
_cell.angle_beta   90.00
_cell.angle_gamma   90.00
#
_symmetry.space_group_name_H-M   'P 1'
#
loop_
_entity.id
_entity.type
_entity.pdbx_description
1 polymer ?
#
loop_
_entity_poly.entity_id
_entity_poly.type
_entity_poly.pdbx_seq_one_letter_code
_entity_poly.pdbx_strand_id
1 'polypeptide(L)'
;MARGIALPNLLFFTDPARVPDPDVVAERLPRGAGVVFRAFSAADAVDRGRRLRRIADQRGLVLLAGADEVLAETIGADGVHL
;
A
#
# COMPACT_ATOMS: atom_id res chain seq x y z
N MET A 1 10.19 10.43 9.71
CA MET A 1 11.24 9.40 9.94
C MET A 1 10.55 8.08 10.18
N ALA A 2 10.79 7.08 9.32
CA ALA A 2 10.29 5.73 9.56
C ALA A 2 10.96 5.19 10.84
N ARG A 3 10.18 4.97 11.91
CA ARG A 3 10.64 4.19 13.07
C ARG A 3 11.05 2.81 12.57
N GLY A 4 12.07 2.20 13.18
CA GLY A 4 12.73 0.96 12.74
C GLY A 4 11.80 -0.21 12.45
N ILE A 5 11.18 -0.19 11.27
CA ILE A 5 10.47 -1.30 10.66
C ILE A 5 11.54 -2.02 9.85
N ALA A 6 11.80 -3.29 10.16
CA ALA A 6 12.61 -4.14 9.30
C ALA A 6 12.01 -4.08 7.88
N LEU A 7 12.85 -3.80 6.88
CA LEU A 7 12.38 -3.65 5.51
C LEU A 7 11.63 -4.92 5.07
N PRO A 8 10.48 -4.79 4.39
CA PRO A 8 9.77 -5.95 3.86
C PRO A 8 10.67 -6.77 2.93
N ASN A 9 10.73 -8.08 3.14
CA ASN A 9 11.47 -8.99 2.26
C ASN A 9 10.78 -9.21 0.90
N LEU A 10 9.55 -8.73 0.74
CA LEU A 10 8.77 -8.77 -0.49
C LEU A 10 7.98 -7.47 -0.61
N LEU A 11 8.03 -6.86 -1.80
CA LEU A 11 7.24 -5.69 -2.15
C LEU A 11 6.37 -5.99 -3.36
N PHE A 12 5.07 -5.71 -3.24
CA PHE A 12 4.13 -5.71 -4.33
C PHE A 12 3.80 -4.26 -4.73
N PHE A 13 4.11 -3.90 -5.97
CA PHE A 13 3.80 -2.58 -6.53
C PHE A 13 2.48 -2.65 -7.27
N THR A 14 1.49 -1.87 -6.85
CA THR A 14 0.21 -1.83 -7.55
C THR A 14 0.36 -1.13 -8.89
N ASP A 15 -0.33 -1.63 -9.91
CA ASP A 15 -0.43 -1.00 -11.22
C ASP A 15 -1.80 -1.39 -11.80
N PRO A 16 -2.76 -0.45 -11.91
CA PRO A 16 -4.11 -0.77 -12.33
C PRO A 16 -4.18 -1.32 -13.76
N ALA A 17 -3.17 -1.07 -14.61
CA ALA A 17 -3.10 -1.62 -15.96
C ALA A 17 -2.62 -3.08 -15.99
N ARG A 18 -1.97 -3.56 -14.91
CA ARG A 18 -1.43 -4.93 -14.82
C ARG A 18 -2.24 -5.81 -13.88
N VAL A 19 -2.66 -5.24 -12.77
CA VAL A 19 -3.46 -5.89 -11.73
C VAL A 19 -4.63 -4.97 -11.40
N PRO A 20 -5.80 -5.15 -12.06
CA PRO A 20 -6.96 -4.28 -11.87
C PRO A 20 -7.50 -4.27 -10.43
N ASP A 21 -7.34 -5.39 -9.73
CA ASP A 21 -7.77 -5.59 -8.35
C ASP A 21 -6.57 -5.95 -7.45
N PRO A 22 -5.86 -4.95 -6.91
CA PRO A 22 -4.73 -5.18 -6.01
C PRO A 22 -5.14 -5.74 -4.64
N ASP A 23 -6.41 -5.62 -4.25
CA ASP A 23 -6.92 -6.10 -2.96
C ASP A 23 -6.80 -7.63 -2.88
N VAL A 24 -7.18 -8.32 -3.96
CA VAL A 24 -7.09 -9.80 -4.08
C VAL A 24 -5.65 -10.30 -3.93
N VAL A 25 -4.67 -9.53 -4.43
CA VAL A 25 -3.25 -9.88 -4.27
C VAL A 25 -2.82 -9.63 -2.83
N ALA A 26 -3.15 -8.47 -2.27
CA ALA A 26 -2.81 -8.08 -0.90
C ALA A 26 -3.34 -9.08 0.15
N GLU A 27 -4.56 -9.59 -0.03
CA GLU A 27 -5.17 -10.61 0.83
C GLU A 27 -4.36 -11.92 0.91
N ARG A 28 -3.54 -12.21 -0.10
CA ARG A 28 -2.76 -13.45 -0.22
C ARG A 28 -1.28 -13.29 0.11
N LEU A 29 -0.81 -12.06 0.31
CA LEU A 29 0.59 -11.81 0.64
C LEU A 29 0.96 -12.42 2.01
N PRO A 30 2.22 -12.87 2.18
CA PRO A 30 2.72 -13.29 3.48
C PRO A 30 2.81 -12.10 4.43
N ARG A 31 2.63 -12.37 5.73
CA ARG A 31 2.79 -11.36 6.79
C ARG A 31 4.16 -10.69 6.69
N GLY A 32 4.22 -9.37 6.88
CA GLY A 32 5.44 -8.58 6.77
C GLY A 32 5.84 -8.18 5.35
N ALA A 33 5.11 -8.62 4.32
CA ALA A 33 5.27 -8.06 2.98
C ALA A 33 4.77 -6.60 2.91
N GLY A 34 5.29 -5.84 1.96
CA GLY A 34 4.87 -4.48 1.70
C GLY A 34 4.03 -4.35 0.43
N VAL A 35 3.02 -3.48 0.47
CA VAL A 35 2.24 -3.03 -0.69
C VAL A 35 2.60 -1.58 -0.97
N VAL A 36 3.10 -1.30 -2.17
CA VAL A 36 3.34 0.06 -2.65
C VAL A 36 2.17 0.48 -3.53
N PHE A 37 1.26 1.26 -2.95
CA PHE A 37 0.06 1.76 -3.62
C PHE A 37 0.40 2.95 -4.52
N ARG A 38 0.39 2.72 -5.83
CA ARG A 38 0.61 3.73 -6.87
C ARG A 38 -0.74 4.12 -7.46
N ALA A 39 -1.22 5.29 -7.06
CA ALA A 39 -2.55 5.77 -7.41
C ALA A 39 -2.65 6.40 -8.81
N PHE A 40 -1.54 6.89 -9.39
CA PHE A 40 -1.52 7.56 -10.71
C PHE A 40 -2.62 8.61 -10.89
N SER A 41 -2.88 9.42 -9.85
CA SER A 41 -3.94 10.45 -9.84
C SER A 41 -5.37 9.91 -10.06
N ALA A 42 -5.62 8.62 -9.78
CA ALA A 42 -6.95 8.04 -9.82
C ALA A 42 -7.92 8.79 -8.88
N ALA A 43 -9.11 9.11 -9.37
CA ALA A 43 -10.10 9.88 -8.61
C ALA A 43 -10.57 9.14 -7.33
N ASP A 44 -10.53 7.81 -7.34
CA ASP A 44 -10.91 6.94 -6.22
C ASP A 44 -9.71 6.50 -5.37
N ALA A 45 -8.55 7.17 -5.50
CA ALA A 45 -7.31 6.79 -4.82
C ALA A 45 -7.46 6.67 -3.30
N VAL A 46 -8.17 7.60 -2.67
CA VAL A 46 -8.38 7.58 -1.21
C VAL A 46 -9.21 6.38 -0.78
N ASP A 47 -10.30 6.08 -1.50
CA ASP A 47 -11.18 4.96 -1.16
C ASP A 47 -10.45 3.63 -1.36
N ARG A 48 -9.73 3.47 -2.47
CA ARG A 48 -8.88 2.30 -2.73
C ARG A 48 -7.78 2.15 -1.69
N GLY A 49 -7.07 3.24 -1.37
CA GLY A 49 -6.02 3.24 -0.36
C GLY A 49 -6.53 2.84 1.03
N ARG A 50 -7.74 3.29 1.40
CA ARG A 50 -8.40 2.86 2.66
C ARG A 50 -8.80 1.38 2.66
N ARG A 51 -9.16 0.81 1.51
CA ARG A 51 -9.37 -0.65 1.40
C ARG A 51 -8.06 -1.40 1.65
N LEU A 52 -6.98 -0.99 0.98
CA LEU A 52 -5.65 -1.56 1.16
C LEU A 52 -5.15 -1.42 2.60
N ARG A 53 -5.40 -0.28 3.26
CA ARG A 53 -5.06 -0.10 4.70
C ARG A 53 -5.74 -1.14 5.58
N ARG A 54 -7.05 -1.35 5.40
CA ARG A 54 -7.79 -2.37 6.17
C ARG A 54 -7.22 -3.78 5.95
N ILE A 55 -6.88 -4.12 4.72
CA ILE A 55 -6.26 -5.42 4.40
C ILE A 55 -4.88 -5.52 5.07
N ALA A 56 -4.07 -4.47 4.98
CA ALA A 56 -2.74 -4.43 5.58
C ALA A 56 -2.79 -4.62 7.10
N ASP A 57 -3.74 -3.99 7.79
CA ASP A 57 -3.93 -4.18 9.23
C ASP A 57 -4.31 -5.62 9.58
N GLN A 58 -5.27 -6.18 8.86
CA GLN A 58 -5.75 -7.56 9.09
C GLN A 58 -4.68 -8.61 8.81
N ARG A 59 -3.80 -8.35 7.84
CA ARG A 59 -2.80 -9.30 7.34
C ARG A 59 -1.40 -9.07 7.94
N GLY A 60 -1.19 -7.95 8.62
CA GLY A 60 0.11 -7.52 9.11
C GLY A 60 1.08 -7.18 7.97
N LEU A 61 0.61 -6.41 7.00
CA LEU A 61 1.40 -5.89 5.87
C LEU A 61 1.85 -4.45 6.14
N VAL A 62 2.90 -4.04 5.46
CA VAL A 62 3.32 -2.63 5.39
C VAL A 62 2.64 -1.99 4.17
N LEU A 63 1.94 -0.88 4.36
CA LEU A 63 1.36 -0.10 3.26
C LEU A 63 2.19 1.16 3.02
N LEU A 64 2.66 1.37 1.79
CA LEU A 64 3.37 2.57 1.38
C LEU A 64 2.60 3.26 0.25
N ALA A 65 2.50 4.58 0.26
CA ALA A 65 2.03 5.33 -0.91
C ALA A 65 3.20 5.59 -1.87
N GLY A 66 2.97 5.49 -3.18
CA GLY A 66 3.98 5.81 -4.19
C GLY A 66 4.00 7.31 -4.49
N ALA A 67 5.12 7.97 -4.18
CA ALA A 67 5.43 9.38 -4.50
C ALA A 67 4.36 10.43 -4.11
N ASP A 68 3.48 10.11 -3.15
CA ASP A 68 2.37 10.98 -2.74
C ASP A 68 2.25 10.99 -1.21
N GLU A 69 2.84 12.02 -0.59
CA GLU A 69 2.84 12.21 0.87
C GLU A 69 1.43 12.50 1.41
N VAL A 70 0.65 13.31 0.69
CA VAL A 70 -0.71 13.69 1.10
C VAL A 70 -1.61 12.46 1.09
N LEU A 71 -1.50 11.63 0.05
CA LEU A 71 -2.23 10.38 -0.01
C LEU A 71 -1.81 9.44 1.13
N ALA A 72 -0.50 9.32 1.40
CA ALA A 72 0.01 8.48 2.48
C ALA A 72 -0.62 8.85 3.83
N GLU A 73 -0.63 10.14 4.16
CA GLU A 73 -1.27 10.64 5.38
C GLU A 73 -2.78 10.38 5.38
N THR A 74 -3.45 10.66 4.25
CA THR A 74 -4.91 10.54 4.12
C THR A 74 -5.42 9.11 4.30
N ILE A 75 -4.65 8.11 3.88
CA ILE A 75 -5.03 6.69 3.95
C ILE A 75 -4.43 5.97 5.17
N GLY A 76 -3.57 6.65 5.95
CA GLY A 76 -2.85 6.05 7.07
C GLY A 76 -1.79 5.03 6.62
N ALA A 77 -1.06 5.32 5.54
CA ALA A 77 0.06 4.49 5.11
C ALA A 77 1.20 4.55 6.15
N ASP A 78 2.00 3.49 6.19
CA ASP A 78 3.18 3.37 7.06
C ASP A 78 4.36 4.22 6.56
N GLY A 79 4.26 4.75 5.34
CA GLY A 79 5.23 5.66 4.76
C GLY A 79 5.01 5.92 3.27
N VAL A 80 6.03 6.49 2.66
CA VAL A 80 6.07 6.83 1.23
C VAL A 80 7.23 6.09 0.59
N HIS A 81 7.01 5.60 -0.63
CA HIS A 81 8.07 5.10 -1.52
C HIS A 81 8.32 6.15 -2.60
N LEU A 82 9.56 6.67 -2.66
CA LEU A 82 10.02 7.71 -3.59
C LEU A 82 10.83 7.12 -4.74
#